data_AF-A0A2E7FE43-F1
#
_entry.id   AF-A0A2E7FE43-F1
#
_cell.length_a   1.000
_cell.length_b   1.000
_cell.length_c   1.000
_cell.angle_alpha   90.00
_cell.angle_beta   90.00
_cell.angle_gamma   90.00
#
_symmetry.space_group_name_H-M   'P 1'
#
loop_
_entity.id
_entity.type
_entity.pdbx_description
1 polymer ?
#
loop_
_entity_poly.entity_id
_entity_poly.type
_entity_poly.pdbx_seq_one_letter_code
_entity_poly.pdbx_strand_id
1 'polypeptide(L)' 'MENNNKIAIQGIKGSYHHVVAELYFGKSVKILPCSSFDELVNSILDNSASQGIMAIENSIAGSIIPNYALI' A
#
# COMPACT_ATOMS: atom_id res chain seq x y z
N MET A 1 4.59 -5.29 22.19
CA MET A 1 4.53 -4.62 20.88
C MET A 1 3.64 -5.46 20.01
N GLU A 2 2.48 -4.96 19.57
CA GLU A 2 1.64 -5.71 18.64
C GLU A 2 2.42 -5.89 17.33
N ASN A 3 2.59 -7.14 16.88
CA ASN A 3 3.11 -7.43 15.54
C ASN A 3 2.06 -6.95 14.53
N ASN A 4 2.21 -5.71 14.08
CA ASN A 4 1.24 -5.08 13.19
C ASN A 4 1.47 -5.57 11.75
N ASN A 5 1.10 -6.83 11.51
CA ASN A 5 1.35 -7.55 10.26
C ASN A 5 0.35 -7.14 9.14
N LYS A 6 -0.02 -5.86 9.11
CA LYS A 6 -0.92 -5.27 8.12
C LYS A 6 -0.11 -4.72 6.96
N ILE A 7 -0.62 -4.90 5.76
CA ILE A 7 -0.07 -4.34 4.53
C ILE A 7 -0.90 -3.11 4.15
N ALA A 8 -0.26 -1.94 4.14
CA ALA A 8 -0.91 -0.71 3.73
C ALA A 8 -1.09 -0.65 2.21
N ILE A 9 -2.27 -0.24 1.76
CA ILE A 9 -2.56 -0.03 0.33
C ILE A 9 -3.29 1.28 0.14
N GLN A 10 -3.07 1.96 -0.98
CA GLN A 10 -3.92 3.07 -1.37
C GLN A 10 -5.21 2.53 -1.99
N GLY A 11 -6.36 2.99 -1.49
CA GLY A 11 -7.68 2.56 -1.90
C GLY A 11 -8.31 1.51 -1.01
N ILE A 12 -9.28 0.77 -1.55
CA ILE A 12 -10.16 -0.15 -0.79
C ILE A 12 -9.99 -1.61 -1.21
N LYS A 13 -10.68 -2.51 -0.49
CA LYS A 13 -10.81 -3.93 -0.87
C LYS A 13 -11.29 -4.07 -2.31
N GLY A 14 -10.62 -4.90 -3.10
CA GLY A 14 -10.91 -5.13 -4.51
C GLY A 14 -10.23 -4.15 -5.48
N SER A 15 -9.47 -3.17 -4.99
CA SER A 15 -8.59 -2.35 -5.84
C SER A 15 -7.46 -3.19 -6.46
N TYR A 16 -6.77 -2.62 -7.46
CA TYR A 16 -5.57 -3.26 -8.00
C TYR A 16 -4.49 -3.50 -6.93
N HIS A 17 -4.30 -2.55 -6.00
CA HIS A 17 -3.35 -2.75 -4.89
C HIS A 17 -3.78 -3.87 -3.94
N HIS A 18 -5.09 -4.04 -3.71
CA HIS A 18 -5.62 -5.18 -2.95
C HIS A 18 -5.33 -6.51 -3.63
N VAL A 19 -5.56 -6.59 -4.95
CA VAL A 19 -5.26 -7.80 -5.74
C VAL A 19 -3.77 -8.14 -5.68
N VAL A 20 -2.89 -7.14 -5.83
CA VAL A 20 -1.44 -7.35 -5.70
C VAL A 20 -1.06 -7.82 -4.30
N ALA A 21 -1.69 -7.28 -3.25
CA ALA A 21 -1.48 -7.74 -1.88
C ALA A 21 -1.83 -9.22 -1.70
N GLU A 22 -2.99 -9.64 -2.21
CA GLU A 22 -3.41 -11.05 -2.15
C GLU A 22 -2.50 -11.98 -2.98
N LEU A 23 -2.00 -11.51 -4.13
CA LEU A 23 -1.09 -12.28 -4.99
C LEU A 23 0.29 -12.46 -4.35
N TYR A 24 0.79 -11.45 -3.64
CA TYR A 24 2.13 -11.49 -3.05
C TYR A 24 2.16 -12.11 -1.65
N PHE A 25 1.19 -11.76 -0.79
CA PHE A 25 1.14 -12.19 0.61
C PHE A 25 0.12 -13.31 0.88
N GLY A 26 -0.69 -13.68 -0.10
CA GLY A 26 -1.77 -14.66 0.02
C GLY A 26 -3.11 -14.04 0.43
N LYS A 27 -4.19 -14.81 0.26
CA LYS A 27 -5.58 -14.34 0.47
C LYS A 27 -5.95 -13.99 1.92
N SER A 28 -5.14 -14.41 2.89
CA SER A 28 -5.35 -14.11 4.32
C SER A 28 -4.60 -12.85 4.79
N VAL A 29 -3.97 -12.11 3.86
CA VAL A 29 -3.29 -10.86 4.16
C VAL A 29 -4.22 -9.87 4.87
N LYS A 30 -3.72 -9.23 5.92
CA LYS A 30 -4.43 -8.15 6.60
C LYS A 30 -4.10 -6.85 5.91
N ILE A 31 -5.12 -6.12 5.48
CA ILE A 31 -4.97 -4.91 4.70
C ILE A 31 -5.28 -3.69 5.58
N LEU A 32 -4.43 -2.67 5.48
CA LEU A 32 -4.71 -1.33 5.98
C LEU A 32 -5.03 -0.42 4.77
N PRO A 33 -6.31 -0.09 4.51
CA PRO A 33 -6.67 0.82 3.44
C PRO A 33 -6.32 2.27 3.82
N CYS A 34 -5.71 3.00 2.88
CA CYS A 34 -5.34 4.40 3.01
C CYS A 34 -6.00 5.21 1.88
N SER A 35 -6.36 6.46 2.16
CA SER A 35 -7.03 7.35 1.20
C SER A 35 -6.06 7.93 0.17
N SER A 36 -4.79 8.08 0.54
CA SER A 36 -3.70 8.63 -0.29
C SER A 36 -2.40 7.84 -0.14
N PHE A 37 -1.44 8.10 -1.03
CA PHE A 37 -0.09 7.52 -0.92
C PHE A 37 0.71 8.13 0.25
N ASP A 38 0.51 9.41 0.56
CA ASP A 38 1.08 10.04 1.75
C ASP A 38 0.60 9.35 3.04
N GLU A 39 -0.70 9.06 3.14
CA GLU A 39 -1.28 8.34 4.27
C GLU A 39 -0.73 6.91 4.37
N LEU A 40 -0.55 6.23 3.23
CA LEU A 40 0.09 4.92 3.18
C LEU A 40 1.50 4.96 3.77
N VAL A 41 2.32 5.92 3.34
CA VAL A 41 3.71 6.06 3.79
C VAL A 41 3.76 6.41 5.28
N ASN A 42 2.92 7.36 5.72
CA ASN A 42 2.79 7.70 7.13
C ASN A 42 2.40 6.50 8.00
N SER A 43 1.51 5.62 7.51
CA SER A 43 1.10 4.42 8.24
C SER A 43 2.22 3.39 8.44
N ILE A 44 3.26 3.43 7.60
CA ILE A 44 4.46 2.60 7.79
C ILE A 44 5.39 3.29 8.79
N LEU A 45 5.58 4.61 8.66
CA LEU A 45 6.44 5.40 9.56
C LEU A 45 5.95 5.40 11.01
N ASP A 46 4.63 5.39 11.23
CA ASP A 46 4.03 5.34 12.57
C ASP A 46 3.83 3.91 13.12
N ASN A 47 4.25 2.89 12.37
CA ASN A 47 4.10 1.46 12.66
C ASN A 47 2.64 0.95 12.68
N SER A 48 1.69 1.67 12.07
CA SER A 48 0.31 1.21 11.82
C SER A 48 0.21 0.09 10.78
N ALA A 49 1.24 -0.08 9.94
CA ALA A 49 1.44 -1.18 9.01
C ALA A 49 2.92 -1.60 8.99
N SER A 50 3.17 -2.87 8.66
CA SER A 50 4.54 -3.40 8.57
C SER A 50 5.19 -3.13 7.20
N GLN A 51 4.38 -3.09 6.15
CA GLN A 51 4.81 -2.87 4.77
C GLN A 51 3.68 -2.19 4.00
N GLY A 52 3.97 -1.63 2.82
CA GLY A 52 2.95 -1.07 1.94
C GLY A 52 3.18 -1.41 0.48
N ILE A 53 2.09 -1.37 -0.30
CA ILE A 53 2.10 -1.57 -1.75
C ILE A 53 1.67 -0.26 -2.41
N MET A 54 2.60 0.29 -3.19
CA MET A 54 2.42 1.56 -3.89
C MET A 54 2.76 1.38 -5.36
N ALA A 55 1.87 1.83 -6.25
CA ALA A 55 2.18 1.92 -7.66
C ALA A 55 3.24 3.00 -7.90
N ILE A 56 4.23 2.70 -8.75
CA ILE A 56 5.30 3.62 -9.12
C ILE A 56 5.17 4.09 -10.57
N GLU A 57 4.47 3.30 -11.40
CA GLU A 57 4.19 3.59 -12.80
C GLU A 57 2.84 2.97 -13.16
N ASN A 58 2.12 3.57 -14.11
CA ASN A 58 0.97 2.93 -14.74
C ASN A 58 0.93 3.23 -16.25
N SER A 59 0.29 2.36 -17.02
CA SER A 59 0.29 2.44 -18.49
C SER A 59 -0.49 3.62 -19.07
N ILE A 60 -1.28 4.34 -18.28
CA ILE A 60 -2.12 5.47 -18.73
C ILE A 60 -1.42 6.80 -18.45
N ALA A 61 -0.92 6.98 -17.23
CA ALA A 61 -0.30 8.20 -16.74
C ALA A 61 1.24 8.19 -16.86
N GLY A 62 1.85 7.03 -17.16
CA GLY A 62 3.29 6.84 -17.13
C GLY A 62 3.83 6.76 -15.70
N SER A 63 5.08 7.17 -15.51
CA SER A 63 5.73 7.21 -14.20
C SER A 63 4.95 8.11 -13.24
N ILE A 64 4.66 7.59 -12.04
CA ILE A 64 3.94 8.33 -11.00
C ILE A 64 4.97 9.10 -10.18
N ILE A 65 5.51 10.18 -10.76
CA ILE A 65 6.57 11.01 -10.16
C ILE A 65 6.28 11.41 -8.71
N PRO A 66 5.05 11.80 -8.31
CA PRO A 66 4.76 12.10 -6.91
C PRO A 66 5.06 10.94 -5.95
N ASN A 67 4.86 9.69 -6.36
CA ASN A 67 5.11 8.53 -5.51
C ASN A 67 6.60 8.21 -5.36
N TYR A 68 7.43 8.58 -6.34
CA TYR A 68 8.89 8.47 -6.21
C TYR A 68 9.44 9.41 -5.14
N ALA A 69 8.82 10.56 -4.89
CA ALA A 69 9.25 11.51 -3.87
C ALA A 69 8.94 11.06 -2.43
N LEU A 70 8.16 9.98 -2.28
CA LEU A 70 7.75 9.43 -0.98
C LEU A 70 8.64 8.26 -0.52
N ILE A 71 9.65 7.88 -1.32
CA ILE A 71 10.62 6.81 -1.05
C ILE A 71 11.97 7.45 -0.77
#